data_AF-A0A932MXV9-F1
#
_entry.id   AF-A0A932MXV9-F1
#
_cell.length_a   1.000
_cell.length_b   1.000
_cell.length_c   1.000
_cell.angle_alpha   90.00
_cell.angle_beta   90.00
_cell.angle_gamma   90.00
#
_symmetry.space_group_name_H-M   'P 1'
#
loop_
_entity.id
_entity.type
_entity.pdbx_description
1 polymer ?
#
loop_
_entity_poly.entity_id
_entity_poly.type
_entity_poly.pdbx_seq_one_letter_code
_entity_poly.pdbx_strand_id
1 'polypeptide(L)' 'MSLDIHLIGVGGTGMGALAGLLKKLGHRVRGSDEHLYP' A
#
# COMPACT_ATOMS: atom_id res chain seq x y z
N MET A 1 -17.83 -4.59 3.09
CA MET A 1 -17.48 -4.25 1.69
C MET A 1 -15.96 -4.14 1.60
N SER A 2 -15.28 -4.98 0.82
CA SER A 2 -13.81 -4.93 0.68
C SER A 2 -13.42 -4.32 -0.66
N LEU A 3 -12.51 -3.33 -0.65
CA LEU A 3 -11.97 -2.71 -1.86
C LEU A 3 -10.68 -3.39 -2.29
N ASP A 4 -10.38 -3.36 -3.59
CA ASP A 4 -9.06 -3.69 -4.15
C ASP A 4 -8.33 -2.39 -4.45
N ILE A 5 -7.25 -2.14 -3.72
CA ILE A 5 -6.54 -0.86 -3.68
C ILE A 5 -5.10 -1.10 -4.13
N HIS A 6 -4.65 -0.32 -5.12
CA HIS A 6 -3.27 -0.32 -5.60
C HIS A 6 -2.62 1.01 -5.25
N LEU A 7 -1.58 0.98 -4.42
CA LEU A 7 -0.82 2.17 -4.00
C LEU A 7 0.46 2.32 -4.83
N ILE A 8 0.65 3.48 -5.45
CA ILE A 8 1.90 3.85 -6.15
C ILE A 8 2.79 4.62 -5.17
N GLY A 9 4.08 4.30 -5.09
CA GLY A 9 5.01 4.86 -4.11
C GLY A 9 4.85 4.25 -2.71
N VAL A 10 4.54 2.96 -2.63
CA VAL A 10 4.18 2.29 -1.36
C VAL A 10 5.34 2.16 -0.36
N GLY A 11 6.58 2.26 -0.82
CA GLY A 11 7.82 2.23 -0.05
C GLY A 11 8.08 3.50 0.78
N GLY A 12 7.35 4.59 0.54
CA GLY A 12 7.36 5.75 1.43
C GLY A 12 6.75 5.41 2.80
N THR A 13 7.34 5.92 3.88
CA THR A 13 6.89 5.64 5.27
C THR A 13 5.41 5.95 5.50
N GLY A 14 4.90 7.06 4.94
CA GLY A 14 3.49 7.42 5.00
C GLY A 14 2.59 6.45 4.23
N MET A 15 3.00 6.06 3.02
CA MET A 15 2.23 5.14 2.18
C MET A 15 2.20 3.72 2.76
N GLY A 16 3.28 3.28 3.40
CA GLY A 16 3.33 2.02 4.14
C GLY A 16 2.39 2.01 5.35
N ALA A 17 2.32 3.11 6.11
CA ALA A 17 1.38 3.25 7.23
C ALA A 17 -0.08 3.20 6.76
N LEU A 18 -0.40 3.91 5.67
CA LEU A 18 -1.72 3.89 5.04
C LEU A 18 -2.09 2.49 4.54
N ALA A 19 -1.17 1.80 3.86
CA ALA A 19 -1.37 0.43 3.39
C ALA A 19 -1.73 -0.52 4.55
N GLY A 20 -1.04 -0.37 5.70
CA GLY A 20 -1.31 -1.13 6.91
C GLY A 20 -2.71 -0.89 7.48
N LEU A 21 -3.15 0.36 7.54
CA LEU A 21 -4.50 0.71 7.99
C LEU A 21 -5.58 0.12 7.08
N LEU A 22 -5.40 0.23 5.77
CA LEU A 22 -6.34 -0.32 4.78
C LEU A 22 -6.43 -1.85 4.86
N LYS A 23 -5.30 -2.55 5.10
CA LYS A 23 -5.33 -4.00 5.36
C LYS A 23 -6.06 -4.35 6.66
N LYS A 24 -5.86 -3.58 7.74
CA LYS A 24 -6.57 -3.78 9.01
C LYS A 24 -8.08 -3.60 8.88
N LEU A 25 -8.52 -2.72 7.97
CA LEU A 25 -9.93 -2.53 7.63
C LEU A 25 -10.51 -3.67 6.75
N GLY A 26 -9.71 -4.68 6.39
CA GLY A 26 -10.14 -5.83 5.60
C GLY A 26 -10.16 -5.59 4.09
N HIS A 27 -9.43 -4.59 3.60
CA HIS A 27 -9.28 -4.34 2.16
C HIS A 27 -8.10 -5.11 1.57
N ARG A 28 -8.19 -5.43 0.28
CA ARG A 28 -7.10 -6.01 -0.49
C ARG A 28 -6.19 -4.88 -0.94
N VAL A 29 -4.96 -4.85 -0.44
CA VAL A 29 -4.00 -3.78 -0.74
C VAL A 29 -2.77 -4.36 -1.42
N ARG A 30 -2.45 -3.82 -2.60
CA ARG A 30 -1.22 -4.05 -3.35
C ARG A 30 -0.53 -2.70 -3.57
N GLY A 31 0.73 -2.73 -3.98
CA GLY A 31 1.40 -1.51 -4.35
C GLY A 31 2.61 -1.75 -5.23
N SER A 32 3.03 -0.68 -5.88
CA SER A 32 4.24 -0.60 -6.68
C SER A 32 5.06 0.58 -6.18
N ASP A 33 6.38 0.45 -6.27
CA ASP A 33 7.31 1.56 -6.08
C ASP A 33 8.35 1.51 -7.19
N GLU A 34 8.98 2.64 -7.48
CA GLU A 34 10.15 2.65 -8.34
C GLU A 34 11.35 2.07 -7.58
N HIS A 35 12.24 1.41 -8.33
CA HIS A 35 13.50 0.76 -7.92
C HIS A 35 13.96 1.11 -6.50
N LEU A 36 13.51 0.34 -5.49
CA LEU A 36 13.87 0.58 -4.09
C LEU A 36 15.40 0.45 -3.84
N TYR A 37 16.13 -0.14 -4.79
CA TYR A 37 17.60 -0.29 -4.80
C TYR A 37 18.13 -0.44 -6.22
N PRO A 38 19.26 0.20 -6.61
CA PRO A 38 20.11 -0.23 -7.72
C PRO A 38 20.45 -1.72 -7.68
#